data_AF-A0A1M4NED4-F1
#
_entry.id   AF-A0A1M4NED4-F1
#
_cell.length_a   1.000
_cell.length_b   1.000
_cell.length_c   1.000
_cell.angle_alpha   90.00
_cell.angle_beta   90.00
_cell.angle_gamma   90.00
#
_symmetry.space_group_name_H-M   'P 1'
#
loop_
_entity.id
_entity.type
_entity.pdbx_description
1 polymer ?
#
loop_
_entity_poly.entity_id
_entity_poly.type
_entity_poly.pdbx_seq_one_letter_code
_entity_poly.pdbx_strand_id
1 'polypeptide(L)'
;MKKFKTLKIIGFIILFILLSLLVTNRYLYGVWNPFALPKKIKCYGYTYYKSREDIPKTFIDKDTVIYPIDSFNIYTGKKLYTIDPKKESAPKVIYLYINNNMYQSYELDDKE
;
A
#
# COMPACT_ATOMS: atom_id res chain seq x y z
N MET A 1 42.67 15.73 -8.44
CA MET A 1 42.22 14.92 -7.27
C MET A 1 40.97 15.45 -6.55
N LYS A 2 40.75 16.77 -6.34
CA LYS A 2 39.56 17.29 -5.62
C LYS A 2 38.22 16.92 -6.30
N LYS A 3 38.10 17.04 -7.63
CA LYS A 3 36.86 16.70 -8.37
C LYS A 3 36.42 15.24 -8.19
N PHE A 4 37.37 14.29 -8.17
CA PHE A 4 37.08 12.87 -7.90
C PHE A 4 36.60 12.63 -6.46
N LYS A 5 37.12 13.37 -5.48
CA LYS A 5 36.61 13.31 -4.09
C LYS A 5 35.17 13.83 -4.01
N THR A 6 34.87 14.96 -4.66
CA THR A 6 33.52 15.52 -4.70
C THR A 6 32.51 14.59 -5.38
N LEU A 7 32.88 13.97 -6.50
CA LEU A 7 32.00 13.02 -7.21
C LEU A 7 31.69 11.78 -6.35
N LYS A 8 32.68 11.26 -5.61
CA LYS A 8 32.48 10.16 -4.66
C LYS A 8 31.53 10.53 -3.53
N ILE A 9 31.65 11.75 -2.99
CA ILE A 9 30.76 12.26 -1.93
C ILE A 9 29.31 12.35 -2.44
N ILE A 10 29.10 12.93 -3.63
CA ILE A 10 27.76 13.03 -4.23
C ILE A 10 27.18 11.64 -4.48
N GLY A 11 27.97 10.70 -5.01
CA GLY A 11 27.54 9.32 -5.20
C GLY A 11 27.11 8.65 -3.89
N PHE A 12 27.87 8.88 -2.80
CA PHE A 12 27.52 8.36 -1.48
C PHE A 12 26.22 8.97 -0.93
N ILE A 13 26.00 10.26 -1.11
CA ILE A 13 24.75 10.94 -0.71
C ILE A 13 23.55 10.34 -1.47
N ILE A 14 23.67 10.18 -2.79
CA ILE A 14 22.60 9.59 -3.61
C ILE A 14 22.32 8.15 -3.15
N LEU A 15 23.35 7.36 -2.91
CA LEU A 15 23.20 6.00 -2.40
C LEU A 15 22.48 5.97 -1.05
N PHE A 16 22.84 6.87 -0.13
CA PHE A 16 22.19 6.97 1.17
C PHE A 16 20.72 7.36 1.06
N ILE A 17 20.38 8.30 0.17
CA ILE A 17 18.99 8.69 -0.11
C ILE A 17 18.20 7.48 -0.65
N LEU A 18 18.73 6.75 -1.63
CA LEU A 18 18.08 5.58 -2.20
C LEU A 18 17.85 4.48 -1.16
N LEU A 19 18.83 4.22 -0.30
CA LEU A 19 18.70 3.27 0.81
C LEU A 19 17.62 3.72 1.81
N SER A 20 17.60 5.00 2.16
CA SER A 20 16.58 5.56 3.07
C SER A 20 15.17 5.42 2.50
N LEU A 21 15.00 5.63 1.19
CA LEU A 21 13.73 5.41 0.50
C LEU A 21 13.31 3.94 0.53
N LEU A 22 14.23 2.99 0.32
CA LEU A 22 13.94 1.55 0.40
C LEU A 22 13.52 1.12 1.81
N VAL A 23 14.22 1.60 2.84
CA VAL A 23 13.87 1.31 4.25
C VAL A 23 12.51 1.90 4.59
N THR A 24 12.23 3.13 4.14
CA THR A 24 10.93 3.78 4.34
C THR A 24 9.81 3.00 3.66
N ASN A 25 10.03 2.53 2.43
CA ASN A 25 9.09 1.70 1.68
C ASN A 25 8.77 0.40 2.44
N ARG A 26 9.80 -0.27 2.97
CA ARG A 26 9.64 -1.47 3.80
C ARG A 26 8.88 -1.18 5.09
N TYR A 27 9.19 -0.07 5.77
CA TYR A 27 8.54 0.31 7.01
C TYR A 27 7.06 0.65 6.82
N LEU A 28 6.71 1.42 5.79
CA LEU A 28 5.33 1.88 5.55
C LEU A 28 4.45 0.83 4.89
N TYR A 29 4.97 0.06 3.93
CA TYR A 29 4.16 -0.86 3.11
C TYR A 29 4.51 -2.32 3.29
N GLY A 30 5.55 -2.64 4.07
CA GLY A 30 5.98 -4.01 4.27
C GLY A 30 6.61 -4.63 3.02
N VAL A 31 7.05 -3.85 2.03
CA VAL A 31 7.75 -4.36 0.83
C VAL A 31 9.03 -3.57 0.57
N TRP A 32 10.06 -4.25 0.05
CA TRP A 32 11.30 -3.58 -0.37
C TRP A 32 11.15 -2.98 -1.77
N ASN A 33 10.53 -3.71 -2.68
CA ASN A 33 10.27 -3.26 -4.04
C ASN A 33 9.09 -2.25 -4.05
N PRO A 34 9.30 -0.98 -4.46
CA PRO A 34 8.24 0.03 -4.52
C PRO A 34 7.19 -0.25 -5.60
N PHE A 35 7.48 -1.10 -6.58
CA PHE A 35 6.54 -1.49 -7.63
C PHE A 35 5.70 -2.73 -7.26
N ALA A 36 6.00 -3.38 -6.13
CA ALA A 36 5.21 -4.51 -5.65
C ALA A 36 3.91 -4.03 -4.98
N LEU A 37 2.90 -4.90 -4.93
CA LEU A 37 1.73 -4.65 -4.10
C LEU A 37 2.14 -4.56 -2.63
N PRO A 38 1.62 -3.58 -1.88
CA PRO A 38 1.98 -3.42 -0.48
C PRO A 38 1.52 -4.65 0.32
N LYS A 39 2.25 -4.99 1.39
CA LYS A 39 1.84 -5.99 2.38
C LYS A 39 0.99 -5.38 3.50
N LYS A 40 0.99 -4.05 3.64
CA LYS A 40 0.12 -3.34 4.57
C LYS A 40 -0.26 -1.96 4.05
N ILE A 41 -1.43 -1.47 4.44
CA ILE A 41 -2.00 -0.19 4.05
C ILE A 41 -2.53 0.51 5.29
N LYS A 42 -2.24 1.80 5.45
CA LYS A 42 -2.87 2.63 6.48
C LYS A 42 -4.11 3.32 5.89
N CYS A 43 -5.25 3.16 6.55
CA CYS A 43 -6.52 3.77 6.17
C CYS A 43 -7.37 3.97 7.43
N TYR A 44 -8.20 5.01 7.50
CA TYR A 44 -9.04 5.30 8.69
C TYR A 44 -8.29 5.35 10.04
N GLY A 45 -6.99 5.67 10.05
CA GLY A 45 -6.16 5.64 11.28
C GLY A 45 -5.65 4.24 11.67
N TYR A 46 -6.12 3.18 11.02
CA TYR A 46 -5.73 1.80 11.27
C TYR A 46 -4.73 1.27 10.25
N THR A 47 -4.04 0.17 10.61
CA THR A 47 -3.16 -0.58 9.70
C THR A 47 -3.85 -1.85 9.26
N TYR A 48 -4.04 -1.99 7.97
CA TYR A 48 -4.59 -3.17 7.31
C TYR A 48 -3.44 -4.00 6.75
N TYR A 49 -3.46 -5.31 6.93
CA TYR A 49 -2.46 -6.22 6.39
C TYR A 49 -3.03 -7.02 5.23
N LYS A 50 -2.17 -7.33 4.25
CA LYS A 50 -2.55 -8.20 3.14
C LYS A 50 -3.04 -9.53 3.72
N SER A 51 -4.25 -9.92 3.37
CA SER A 51 -4.82 -11.19 3.82
C SER A 51 -3.92 -12.36 3.39
N ARG A 52 -3.71 -13.32 4.30
CA ARG A 52 -2.68 -14.37 4.16
C ARG A 52 -3.00 -15.36 3.04
N GLU A 53 -4.27 -15.52 2.71
CA GLU A 53 -4.75 -16.51 1.75
C GLU A 53 -5.15 -15.89 0.39
N ASP A 54 -5.08 -14.56 0.24
CA ASP A 54 -5.72 -13.89 -0.89
C ASP A 54 -4.80 -13.58 -2.08
N ILE A 55 -5.07 -14.32 -3.16
CA ILE A 55 -4.79 -13.95 -4.54
C ILE A 55 -5.67 -12.75 -4.91
N PRO A 56 -5.21 -11.80 -5.76
CA PRO A 56 -6.08 -10.79 -6.32
C PRO A 56 -7.40 -11.36 -6.83
N LYS A 57 -8.52 -10.85 -6.33
CA LYS A 57 -9.87 -11.32 -6.68
C LYS A 57 -10.59 -10.27 -7.50
N THR A 58 -11.42 -10.74 -8.41
CA THR A 58 -12.43 -9.94 -9.07
C THR A 58 -13.73 -10.07 -8.27
N PHE A 59 -14.41 -8.96 -8.02
CA PHE A 59 -15.78 -9.01 -7.53
C PHE A 59 -16.68 -9.32 -8.73
N ILE A 60 -16.86 -10.61 -9.04
CA ILE A 60 -17.69 -11.07 -10.17
C ILE A 60 -19.13 -11.33 -9.73
N ASP A 61 -19.37 -11.53 -8.42
CA ASP A 61 -20.73 -11.64 -7.91
C ASP A 61 -21.46 -10.31 -8.05
N LYS A 62 -22.50 -10.31 -8.88
CA LYS A 62 -23.33 -9.16 -9.26
C LYS A 62 -23.91 -8.38 -8.07
N ASP A 63 -23.94 -9.00 -6.89
CA ASP A 63 -24.58 -8.46 -5.70
C ASP A 63 -23.59 -7.78 -4.73
N THR A 64 -22.27 -7.88 -4.98
CA THR A 64 -21.28 -7.21 -4.12
C THR A 64 -21.12 -5.75 -4.53
N VAL A 65 -21.80 -4.85 -3.82
CA VAL A 65 -21.61 -3.40 -3.98
C VAL A 65 -20.32 -2.98 -3.29
N ILE A 66 -19.46 -2.29 -4.04
CA ILE A 66 -18.18 -1.81 -3.54
C ILE A 66 -18.20 -0.28 -3.52
N TYR A 67 -17.96 0.29 -2.35
CA TYR A 67 -17.94 1.72 -2.14
C TYR A 67 -16.50 2.26 -2.25
N PRO A 68 -16.27 3.34 -2.99
CA PRO A 68 -14.97 4.00 -2.99
C PRO A 68 -14.70 4.58 -1.60
N ILE A 69 -13.50 4.37 -1.10
CA ILE A 69 -13.01 5.09 0.08
C ILE A 69 -12.49 6.43 -0.42
N ASP A 70 -12.97 7.53 0.16
CA ASP A 70 -12.61 8.91 -0.23
C ASP A 70 -11.10 9.22 -0.08
N SER A 71 -10.34 8.31 0.56
CA SER A 71 -8.88 8.36 0.59
C SER A 71 -8.26 7.66 -0.63
N PHE A 72 -7.69 8.44 -1.54
CA PHE A 72 -6.67 7.95 -2.45
C PHE A 72 -5.49 7.46 -1.60
N ASN A 73 -4.98 6.25 -1.86
CA ASN A 73 -3.75 5.84 -1.18
C ASN A 73 -2.61 6.67 -1.79
N ILE A 74 -2.15 7.67 -1.03
CA ILE A 74 -1.15 8.66 -1.45
C ILE A 74 0.18 8.03 -1.92
N TYR A 75 0.38 6.73 -1.69
CA TYR A 75 1.63 6.05 -1.94
C TYR A 75 1.56 4.95 -3.00
N THR A 76 0.47 4.20 -3.09
CA THR A 76 0.27 3.30 -4.24
C THR A 76 -0.23 4.05 -5.47
N GLY A 77 -0.77 5.25 -5.27
CA GLY A 77 -1.47 5.98 -6.32
C GLY A 77 -2.73 5.25 -6.79
N LYS A 78 -3.28 4.35 -5.98
CA LYS A 78 -4.44 3.54 -6.33
C LYS A 78 -5.61 3.83 -5.42
N LYS A 79 -6.81 3.61 -5.98
CA LYS A 79 -8.07 3.76 -5.27
C LYS A 79 -8.27 2.60 -4.28
N LEU A 80 -8.78 2.95 -3.12
CA LEU A 80 -9.20 2.02 -2.09
C LEU A 80 -10.73 1.92 -2.10
N TYR A 81 -11.19 0.75 -1.70
CA TYR A 81 -12.58 0.36 -1.78
C TYR A 81 -12.97 -0.46 -0.55
N THR A 82 -14.25 -0.51 -0.23
CA THR A 82 -14.79 -1.36 0.83
C THR A 82 -16.16 -1.89 0.44
N ILE A 83 -16.55 -3.03 1.01
CA ILE A 83 -17.91 -3.57 0.90
C ILE A 83 -18.82 -3.09 2.05
N ASP A 84 -18.25 -2.51 3.11
CA ASP A 84 -19.00 -2.01 4.25
C ASP A 84 -19.67 -0.67 3.89
N PRO A 85 -21.02 -0.60 3.84
CA PRO A 85 -21.74 0.62 3.44
C PRO A 85 -21.72 1.70 4.52
N LYS A 86 -21.39 1.35 5.76
CA LYS A 86 -21.40 2.26 6.91
C LYS A 86 -20.04 2.96 7.02
N LYS A 87 -19.99 4.25 6.67
CA LYS A 87 -18.82 5.13 6.88
C LYS A 87 -18.52 5.44 8.36
N GLU A 88 -19.41 5.05 9.28
CA GLU A 88 -19.30 5.39 10.71
C GLU A 88 -18.26 4.54 11.47
N SER A 89 -17.88 3.38 10.92
CA SER A 89 -16.87 2.50 11.49
C SER A 89 -15.79 2.17 10.46
N ALA A 90 -14.54 2.03 10.91
CA ALA A 90 -13.47 1.54 10.04
C ALA A 90 -13.85 0.15 9.51
N PRO A 91 -13.81 -0.07 8.18
CA PRO A 91 -14.20 -1.35 7.60
C PRO A 91 -13.23 -2.44 8.07
N LYS A 92 -13.72 -3.68 8.19
CA LYS A 92 -12.83 -4.81 8.54
C LYS A 92 -11.92 -5.19 7.37
N VAL A 93 -12.42 -5.03 6.15
CA VAL A 93 -11.69 -5.36 4.93
C VAL A 93 -11.72 -4.17 3.98
N ILE A 94 -10.54 -3.82 3.46
CA ILE A 94 -10.37 -2.86 2.38
C ILE A 94 -9.78 -3.54 1.16
N TYR A 95 -10.05 -2.96 0.00
CA TYR A 95 -9.68 -3.52 -1.29
C TYR A 95 -8.90 -2.48 -2.10
N LEU A 96 -7.67 -2.83 -2.44
CA LEU A 96 -6.82 -2.03 -3.33
C LEU A 96 -7.09 -2.43 -4.76
N TYR A 97 -7.58 -1.50 -5.58
CA TYR A 97 -7.74 -1.74 -7.01
C TYR A 97 -6.37 -1.95 -7.68
N ILE A 98 -6.24 -3.02 -8.48
CA ILE A 98 -5.00 -3.33 -9.19
C ILE A 98 -5.11 -2.91 -10.65
N ASN A 99 -5.96 -3.62 -11.40
CA ASN A 99 -6.31 -3.42 -12.81
C ASN A 99 -7.42 -4.42 -13.20
N ASN A 100 -8.13 -4.21 -14.32
CA ASN A 100 -9.11 -5.15 -14.90
C ASN A 100 -10.15 -5.65 -13.88
N ASN A 101 -10.66 -4.75 -13.04
CA ASN A 101 -11.59 -5.09 -11.95
C ASN A 101 -11.03 -6.14 -10.95
N MET A 102 -9.72 -6.28 -10.86
CA MET A 102 -9.04 -7.09 -9.83
C MET A 102 -8.65 -6.21 -8.65
N TYR A 103 -8.81 -6.78 -7.47
CA TYR A 103 -8.55 -6.11 -6.20
C TYR A 103 -7.72 -7.01 -5.29
N GLN A 104 -6.83 -6.40 -4.51
CA GLN A 104 -6.16 -7.07 -3.41
C GLN A 104 -6.86 -6.69 -2.10
N SER A 105 -7.26 -7.69 -1.33
CA SER A 105 -7.82 -7.51 0.00
C SER A 105 -6.74 -7.22 1.05
N TYR A 106 -7.13 -6.41 2.02
CA TYR A 106 -6.37 -6.15 3.24
C TYR A 106 -7.33 -6.14 4.42
N GLU A 107 -6.97 -6.87 5.46
CA GLU A 107 -7.77 -7.06 6.67
C GLU A 107 -7.23 -6.19 7.79
N LEU A 108 -8.13 -5.64 8.58
CA LEU A 108 -7.81 -4.96 9.82
C LEU A 108 -7.16 -5.97 10.78
N ASP A 109 -6.07 -5.58 11.44
CA ASP A 109 -5.48 -6.42 12.48
C ASP A 109 -6.41 -6.40 13.70
N ASP A 110 -7.21 -7.46 13.90
CA ASP A 110 -8.09 -7.64 15.08
C ASP A 110 -7.28 -7.85 16.39
N LYS A 111 -5.97 -7.59 16.38
CA LYS A 111 -5.09 -7.66 17.56
C LYS A 111 -5.04 -6.32 18.29
N GLU A 112 -6.15 -5.96 18.93
CA GLU A 112 -6.15 -5.14 20.15
C GLU A 112 -6.78 -5.94 21.29
#